data_AF-A0A947S0Z4-F1
#
_entry.id   AF-A0A947S0Z4-F1
#
_cell.length_a   1.000
_cell.length_b   1.000
_cell.length_c   1.000
_cell.angle_alpha   90.00
_cell.angle_beta   90.00
_cell.angle_gamma   90.00
#
_symmetry.space_group_name_H-M   'P 1'
#
loop_
_entity.id
_entity.type
_entity.pdbx_description
1 polymer ?
#
loop_
_entity_poly.entity_id
_entity_poly.type
_entity_poly.pdbx_seq_one_letter_code
_entity_poly.pdbx_strand_id
1 'polypeptide(L)'
;MPLSKSQKKIINKKYPKNSVSQTAKSIGVEEDLVLKYLEKKGVKIKRNKISLEKNREVRLWGKFFKRTDLVILSLVFLSILVYINSLWGDFVSDDISTIVDNHLLGTFGYYFKVMDLHRLLHSFTYLFSKLNPFGYHLINISIHTTVVILLFYFLRN
;
A
#
# COMPACT_ATOMS: atom_id res chain seq x y z
N MET A 1 15.04 -0.01 -25.76
CA MET A 1 16.07 0.52 -26.69
C MET A 1 17.04 -0.60 -27.04
N PRO A 2 17.42 -0.80 -28.30
CA PRO A 2 18.43 -1.79 -28.68
C PRO A 2 19.84 -1.33 -28.26
N LEU A 3 20.71 -2.29 -27.89
CA LEU A 3 22.11 -2.02 -27.56
C LEU A 3 22.90 -1.48 -28.76
N SER A 4 23.62 -0.38 -28.55
CA SER A 4 24.56 0.19 -29.51
C SER A 4 25.76 -0.73 -29.78
N LYS A 5 26.40 -0.57 -30.95
CA LYS A 5 27.60 -1.32 -31.33
C LYS A 5 28.74 -1.14 -30.31
N SER A 6 28.90 0.06 -29.76
CA SER A 6 29.90 0.36 -28.72
C SER A 6 29.63 -0.41 -27.43
N GLN A 7 28.37 -0.45 -26.99
CA GLN A 7 27.94 -1.13 -25.76
C GLN A 7 28.17 -2.65 -25.86
N LYS A 8 27.86 -3.27 -27.00
CA LYS A 8 28.13 -4.70 -27.27
C LYS A 8 29.62 -5.04 -27.16
N LYS A 9 30.50 -4.17 -27.67
CA LYS A 9 31.95 -4.33 -27.59
C LYS A 9 32.43 -4.31 -26.13
N ILE A 10 31.88 -3.42 -25.31
CA ILE A 10 32.22 -3.30 -23.88
C ILE A 10 31.72 -4.52 -23.10
N ILE A 11 30.49 -4.99 -23.36
CA ILE A 11 29.93 -6.20 -22.74
C ILE A 11 30.86 -7.39 -22.99
N ASN A 12 31.28 -7.61 -24.24
CA ASN A 12 32.18 -8.71 -24.59
C ASN A 12 33.55 -8.62 -23.89
N LYS A 13 34.06 -7.41 -23.64
CA LYS A 13 35.36 -7.20 -22.98
C LYS A 13 35.29 -7.36 -21.46
N LYS A 14 34.19 -6.92 -20.82
CA LYS A 14 34.07 -6.86 -19.35
C LYS A 14 33.36 -8.07 -18.75
N TYR A 15 32.39 -8.66 -19.43
CA TYR A 15 31.56 -9.74 -18.90
C TYR A 15 32.34 -11.00 -18.45
N PRO A 16 33.44 -11.43 -19.09
CA PRO A 16 34.20 -12.55 -18.57
C PRO A 16 34.83 -12.30 -17.19
N LYS A 17 34.98 -11.03 -16.79
CA LYS A 17 35.65 -10.60 -15.55
C LYS A 17 34.69 -10.05 -14.49
N ASN A 18 33.54 -9.53 -14.91
CA ASN A 18 32.60 -8.81 -14.07
C ASN A 18 31.21 -9.44 -14.13
N SER A 19 30.43 -9.32 -13.06
CA SER A 19 29.03 -9.78 -13.06
C SER A 19 28.18 -8.99 -14.07
N VAL A 20 27.03 -9.55 -14.46
CA VAL A 20 26.05 -8.88 -15.34
C VAL A 20 25.68 -7.50 -14.80
N SER A 21 25.45 -7.40 -13.48
CA SER A 21 25.07 -6.17 -12.79
C SER A 21 26.18 -5.10 -12.86
N GLN A 22 27.43 -5.49 -12.61
CA GLN A 22 28.58 -4.59 -12.73
C GLN A 22 28.79 -4.12 -14.18
N THR A 23 28.57 -5.01 -15.15
CA THR A 23 28.71 -4.70 -16.58
C THR A 23 27.63 -3.70 -17.00
N ALA A 24 26.37 -3.94 -16.61
CA ALA A 24 25.24 -3.05 -16.88
C ALA A 24 25.42 -1.66 -16.26
N LYS A 25 25.84 -1.59 -14.99
CA LYS A 25 26.14 -0.33 -14.29
C LYS A 25 27.27 0.45 -14.97
N SER A 26 28.29 -0.24 -15.48
CA SER A 26 29.42 0.42 -16.16
C SER A 26 29.09 0.99 -17.55
N ILE A 27 27.97 0.59 -18.13
CA ILE A 27 27.51 1.03 -19.47
C ILE A 27 26.27 1.93 -19.34
N GLY A 28 25.71 2.07 -18.13
CA GLY A 28 24.48 2.83 -17.87
C GLY A 28 23.25 2.23 -18.53
N VAL A 29 23.19 0.91 -18.66
CA VAL A 29 22.10 0.20 -19.35
C VAL A 29 21.39 -0.74 -18.39
N GLU A 30 20.10 -0.98 -18.60
CA GLU A 30 19.35 -1.99 -17.85
C GLU A 30 20.02 -3.37 -17.95
N GLU A 31 20.10 -4.07 -16.82
CA GLU A 31 20.67 -5.43 -16.71
C GLU A 31 19.99 -6.42 -17.67
N ASP A 32 18.68 -6.28 -17.89
CA ASP A 32 17.88 -7.10 -18.79
C ASP A 32 18.37 -7.06 -20.25
N LEU A 33 18.85 -5.89 -20.71
CA LEU A 33 19.38 -5.75 -22.08
C LEU A 33 20.73 -6.46 -22.24
N VAL A 34 21.57 -6.44 -21.21
CA VAL A 34 22.85 -7.14 -21.19
C VAL A 34 22.61 -8.67 -21.15
N LEU A 35 21.65 -9.13 -20.34
CA LEU A 35 21.24 -10.53 -20.27
C LEU A 35 20.72 -11.04 -21.62
N LYS A 36 19.77 -10.33 -22.24
CA LYS A 36 19.22 -10.71 -23.55
C LYS A 36 20.29 -10.81 -24.64
N TYR A 37 21.31 -9.95 -24.61
CA TYR A 37 22.42 -10.01 -25.56
C TYR A 37 23.32 -11.23 -25.34
N LEU A 38 23.64 -11.55 -24.09
CA LEU A 38 24.48 -12.70 -23.74
C LEU A 38 23.76 -14.03 -24.01
N GLU A 39 22.45 -14.10 -23.77
CA GLU A 39 21.61 -15.24 -24.10
C GLU A 39 21.53 -15.47 -25.62
N LYS A 40 21.35 -14.40 -26.41
CA LYS A 40 21.41 -14.48 -27.89
C LYS A 40 22.77 -15.00 -28.40
N LYS A 41 23.83 -14.84 -27.61
CA LYS A 41 25.18 -15.31 -27.91
C LYS A 41 25.47 -16.74 -27.39
N GLY A 42 24.49 -17.40 -26.76
CA GLY A 42 24.63 -18.76 -26.25
C GLY A 42 25.35 -18.89 -24.91
N VAL A 43 25.53 -17.80 -24.16
CA VAL A 43 26.14 -17.85 -22.83
C VAL A 43 25.12 -18.40 -21.83
N LYS A 44 25.43 -19.55 -21.21
CA LYS A 44 24.60 -20.14 -20.14
C LYS A 44 24.77 -19.34 -18.84
N ILE A 45 23.82 -18.45 -18.56
CA ILE A 45 23.77 -17.67 -17.31
C ILE A 45 22.81 -18.37 -16.35
N LYS A 46 23.24 -18.65 -15.11
CA LYS A 46 22.34 -19.07 -14.03
C LYS A 46 21.41 -17.89 -13.70
N ARG A 47 20.19 -17.90 -14.23
CA ARG A 47 19.15 -16.95 -13.85
C ARG A 47 18.73 -17.21 -12.41
N ASN A 48 18.98 -16.27 -11.52
CA ASN A 48 18.18 -16.16 -10.30
C ASN A 48 16.80 -15.62 -10.73
N LYS A 49 15.84 -16.52 -11.03
CA LYS A 49 14.45 -16.17 -11.38
C LYS A 49 13.84 -15.20 -10.34
N ILE A 50 14.22 -15.36 -9.08
CA ILE A 50 13.77 -14.57 -7.93
C ILE A 50 14.09 -13.07 -8.08
N SER A 51 15.24 -12.70 -8.65
CA SER A 51 15.61 -11.27 -8.77
C SER A 51 14.91 -10.58 -9.94
N LEU A 52 14.57 -11.32 -11.00
CA LEU A 52 13.85 -10.81 -12.17
C LEU A 52 12.36 -10.62 -11.89
N GLU A 53 11.71 -11.55 -11.18
CA GLU A 53 10.32 -11.40 -10.76
C GLU A 53 10.16 -10.27 -9.75
N LYS A 54 11.04 -10.21 -8.73
CA LYS A 54 11.02 -9.12 -7.74
C LYS A 54 11.22 -7.74 -8.37
N ASN A 55 12.13 -7.59 -9.32
CA ASN A 55 12.31 -6.32 -10.04
C ASN A 55 11.11 -5.96 -10.93
N ARG A 56 10.46 -6.97 -11.52
CA ARG A 56 9.29 -6.76 -12.37
C ARG A 56 8.07 -6.36 -11.55
N GLU A 57 7.85 -6.99 -10.40
CA GLU A 57 6.84 -6.55 -9.43
C GLU A 57 7.10 -5.12 -8.99
N VAL A 58 8.26 -4.81 -8.39
CA VAL A 58 8.57 -3.47 -7.86
C VAL A 58 8.36 -2.36 -8.91
N ARG A 59 8.70 -2.64 -10.17
CA ARG A 59 8.51 -1.71 -11.29
C ARG A 59 7.05 -1.59 -11.76
N LEU A 60 6.24 -2.63 -11.63
CA LEU A 60 4.80 -2.60 -11.90
C LEU A 60 4.08 -1.79 -10.81
N TRP A 61 4.38 -2.04 -9.53
CA TRP A 61 3.87 -1.25 -8.41
C TRP A 61 4.22 0.24 -8.57
N GLY A 62 5.49 0.59 -8.85
CA GLY A 62 5.91 1.98 -8.99
C GLY A 62 5.25 2.79 -10.12
N LYS A 63 4.73 2.12 -11.17
CA LYS A 63 3.93 2.78 -12.22
C LYS A 63 2.43 2.78 -11.92
N PHE A 64 1.94 1.82 -11.16
CA PHE A 64 0.56 1.74 -10.72
C PHE A 64 0.20 2.90 -9.78
N PHE A 65 1.11 3.28 -8.88
CA PHE A 65 0.88 4.36 -7.91
C PHE A 65 0.66 5.72 -8.60
N LYS A 66 1.54 6.21 -9.49
CA LYS A 66 1.53 7.62 -9.94
C LYS A 66 0.20 8.23 -10.46
N ARG A 67 -0.70 7.46 -11.09
CA ARG A 67 -2.01 7.96 -11.56
C ARG A 67 -3.16 7.56 -10.62
N THR A 68 -2.99 6.47 -9.89
CA THR A 68 -3.93 5.97 -8.88
C THR A 68 -3.90 6.85 -7.64
N ASP A 69 -2.74 7.38 -7.30
CA ASP A 69 -2.51 8.17 -6.09
C ASP A 69 -3.36 9.44 -6.07
N LEU A 70 -3.53 10.11 -7.21
CA LEU A 70 -4.37 11.31 -7.30
C LEU A 70 -5.84 11.01 -7.06
N VAL A 71 -6.35 9.88 -7.58
CA VAL A 71 -7.74 9.48 -7.40
C VAL A 71 -7.98 9.03 -5.96
N ILE A 72 -7.05 8.28 -5.37
CA ILE A 72 -7.14 7.90 -3.96
C ILE A 72 -7.06 9.12 -3.06
N LEU A 73 -6.14 10.05 -3.34
CA LEU A 73 -6.02 11.29 -2.58
C LEU A 73 -7.30 12.13 -2.68
N SER A 74 -7.91 12.23 -3.86
CA SER A 74 -9.19 12.93 -4.01
C SER A 74 -10.33 12.23 -3.26
N LEU A 75 -10.37 10.89 -3.25
CA LEU A 75 -11.37 10.13 -2.49
C LEU A 75 -11.21 10.31 -0.98
N VAL A 76 -9.97 10.27 -0.47
CA VAL A 76 -9.67 10.55 0.93
C VAL A 76 -10.10 11.97 1.29
N PHE A 77 -9.72 12.95 0.46
CA PHE A 77 -10.07 14.34 0.68
C PHE A 77 -11.58 14.57 0.70
N LEU A 78 -12.31 14.04 -0.30
CA LEU A 78 -13.76 14.16 -0.35
C LEU A 78 -14.44 13.45 0.82
N SER A 79 -13.98 12.25 1.20
CA SER A 79 -14.53 11.52 2.35
C SER A 79 -14.41 12.33 3.64
N ILE A 80 -13.24 12.94 3.89
CA ILE A 80 -13.04 13.79 5.08
C ILE A 80 -13.88 15.06 4.97
N LEU A 81 -13.89 15.73 3.81
CA LEU A 81 -14.57 17.01 3.63
C LEU A 81 -16.08 16.93 3.91
N VAL A 82 -16.73 15.83 3.52
CA VAL A 82 -18.17 15.63 3.77
C VAL A 82 -18.48 15.49 5.26
N TYR A 83 -17.58 14.86 6.02
CA TYR A 83 -17.79 14.55 7.44
C TYR A 83 -17.00 15.44 8.40
N ILE A 84 -16.25 16.44 7.92
CA ILE A 84 -15.44 17.29 8.81
C ILE A 84 -16.30 18.02 9.85
N ASN A 85 -17.53 18.39 9.47
CA ASN A 85 -18.47 19.04 10.36
C ASN A 85 -18.97 18.13 11.49
N SER A 86 -18.98 16.80 11.29
CA SER A 86 -19.44 15.88 12.33
C SER A 86 -18.40 15.62 13.42
N LEU A 87 -17.12 15.96 13.19
CA LEU A 87 -16.05 15.72 14.17
C LEU A 87 -16.32 16.39 15.52
N TRP A 88 -16.95 17.56 15.52
CA TRP A 88 -17.28 18.33 16.73
C TRP A 88 -18.74 18.18 17.17
N GLY A 89 -19.51 17.29 16.54
CA GLY A 89 -20.86 16.98 16.99
C GLY A 89 -20.86 16.25 18.34
N ASP A 90 -21.95 16.39 19.09
CA ASP A 90 -22.22 15.56 20.27
C ASP A 90 -22.66 14.14 19.86
N PHE A 91 -22.69 13.22 20.82
CA PHE A 91 -23.29 11.90 20.60
C PHE A 91 -24.79 12.01 20.30
N VAL A 92 -25.26 11.29 19.28
CA VAL A 92 -26.66 11.34 18.86
C VAL A 92 -27.26 9.94 18.88
N SER A 93 -28.53 9.83 19.28
CA SER A 93 -29.41 8.67 19.14
C SER A 93 -28.77 7.32 19.50
N ASP A 94 -28.18 6.62 18.51
CA ASP A 94 -27.57 5.31 18.61
C ASP A 94 -26.24 5.32 19.38
N ASP A 95 -25.49 6.41 19.31
CA ASP A 95 -24.25 6.59 20.08
C ASP A 95 -24.51 6.59 21.58
N ILE A 96 -25.65 7.14 22.02
CA ILE A 96 -26.00 7.24 23.44
C ILE A 96 -26.12 5.84 24.03
N SER A 97 -26.94 4.98 23.43
CA SER A 97 -27.14 3.62 23.92
C SER A 97 -25.89 2.73 23.80
N THR A 98 -25.04 2.98 22.80
CA THR A 98 -23.90 2.12 22.48
C THR A 98 -22.63 2.55 23.22
N ILE A 99 -22.49 3.84 23.49
CA ILE A 99 -21.29 4.46 24.07
C ILE A 99 -21.62 5.04 25.45
N VAL A 100 -22.54 6.01 25.54
CA VAL A 100 -22.77 6.76 26.77
C VAL A 100 -23.37 5.89 27.88
N ASP A 101 -24.43 5.15 27.59
CA ASP A 101 -25.17 4.33 28.55
C ASP A 101 -24.54 2.94 28.75
N ASN A 102 -23.49 2.64 27.98
CA ASN A 102 -22.90 1.31 27.95
C ASN A 102 -21.85 1.13 29.06
N HIS A 103 -22.31 0.67 30.22
CA HIS A 103 -21.46 0.38 31.39
C HIS A 103 -20.39 -0.70 31.14
N LEU A 104 -20.52 -1.47 30.05
CA LEU A 104 -19.56 -2.51 29.67
C LEU A 104 -18.42 -1.97 28.79
N LEU A 105 -18.42 -0.68 28.42
CA LEU A 105 -17.31 -0.07 27.70
C LEU A 105 -15.97 -0.31 28.41
N GLY A 106 -14.98 -0.77 27.66
CA GLY A 106 -13.65 -1.11 28.18
C GLY A 106 -13.52 -2.55 28.69
N THR A 107 -14.60 -3.35 28.71
CA THR A 107 -14.52 -4.80 28.96
C THR A 107 -14.25 -5.58 27.68
N PHE A 108 -13.02 -5.50 27.17
CA PHE A 108 -12.60 -6.15 25.92
C PHE A 108 -12.91 -7.64 25.87
N GLY A 109 -12.68 -8.36 26.97
CA GLY A 109 -12.92 -9.81 27.04
C GLY A 109 -14.38 -10.19 26.83
N TYR A 110 -15.32 -9.34 27.27
CA TYR A 110 -16.74 -9.55 27.03
C TYR A 110 -17.07 -9.41 25.54
N TYR A 111 -16.70 -8.28 24.93
CA TYR A 111 -17.00 -8.02 23.52
C TYR A 111 -16.28 -8.94 22.54
N PHE A 112 -15.06 -9.36 22.88
CA PHE A 112 -14.35 -10.37 22.10
C PHE A 112 -15.07 -11.72 22.13
N LYS A 113 -15.60 -12.13 23.30
CA LYS A 113 -16.34 -13.40 23.46
C LYS A 113 -17.67 -13.41 22.69
N VAL A 114 -18.40 -12.30 22.68
CA VAL A 114 -19.65 -12.19 21.91
C VAL A 114 -19.43 -11.82 20.44
N MET A 115 -18.18 -11.65 20.03
CA MET A 115 -17.78 -11.26 18.67
C MET A 115 -18.42 -9.95 18.17
N ASP A 116 -18.71 -9.02 19.09
CA ASP A 116 -19.23 -7.70 18.74
C ASP A 116 -18.05 -6.76 18.44
N LEU A 117 -17.62 -6.79 17.18
CA LEU A 117 -16.51 -5.98 16.68
C LEU A 117 -16.78 -4.47 16.78
N HIS A 118 -18.04 -4.05 16.65
CA HIS A 118 -18.41 -2.65 16.72
C HIS A 118 -18.21 -2.10 18.14
N ARG A 119 -18.72 -2.80 19.16
CA ARG A 119 -18.54 -2.40 20.55
C ARG A 119 -17.12 -2.59 21.06
N LEU A 120 -16.39 -3.57 20.50
CA LEU A 120 -14.97 -3.75 20.75
C LEU A 120 -14.17 -2.53 20.25
N LEU A 121 -14.47 -2.03 19.04
CA LEU A 121 -13.87 -0.82 18.49
C LEU A 121 -14.18 0.42 19.36
N HIS A 122 -15.42 0.57 19.82
CA HIS A 122 -15.80 1.64 20.76
C HIS A 122 -15.05 1.53 22.09
N SER A 123 -14.87 0.31 22.59
CA SER A 123 -14.07 0.05 23.81
C SER A 123 -12.60 0.42 23.61
N PHE A 124 -12.03 0.16 22.43
CA PHE A 124 -10.68 0.63 22.10
C PHE A 124 -10.61 2.16 22.04
N THR A 125 -11.59 2.79 21.41
CA THR A 125 -11.70 4.24 21.30
C THR A 125 -11.79 4.91 22.68
N TYR A 126 -12.55 4.29 23.58
CA TYR A 126 -12.72 4.74 24.96
C TYR A 126 -11.40 4.79 25.76
N LEU A 127 -10.41 3.97 25.42
CA LEU A 127 -9.11 3.96 26.14
C LEU A 127 -8.41 5.32 26.08
N PHE A 128 -8.48 5.99 24.94
CA PHE A 128 -7.77 7.25 24.70
C PHE A 128 -8.69 8.46 24.53
N SER A 129 -9.93 8.28 24.06
CA SER A 129 -10.89 9.37 23.86
C SER A 129 -11.86 9.54 25.03
N LYS A 130 -11.99 8.54 25.93
CA LYS A 130 -13.03 8.52 26.98
C LYS A 130 -14.40 8.82 26.36
N LEU A 131 -15.24 9.63 26.99
CA LEU A 131 -16.54 10.08 26.44
C LEU A 131 -16.41 11.34 25.59
N ASN A 132 -15.27 11.59 24.95
CA ASN A 132 -15.12 12.68 23.99
C ASN A 132 -15.63 12.22 22.60
N PRO A 133 -16.70 12.82 22.05
CA PRO A 133 -17.27 12.44 20.75
C PRO A 133 -16.27 12.49 19.60
N PHE A 134 -15.33 13.45 19.66
CA PHE A 134 -14.34 13.67 18.61
C PHE A 134 -13.58 12.41 18.22
N GLY A 135 -13.11 11.61 19.19
CA GLY A 135 -12.34 10.40 18.88
C GLY A 135 -13.17 9.30 18.23
N TYR A 136 -14.44 9.17 18.59
CA TYR A 136 -15.37 8.23 17.96
C TYR A 136 -15.69 8.63 16.54
N HIS A 137 -15.98 9.92 16.32
CA HIS A 137 -16.20 10.45 14.98
C HIS A 137 -14.97 10.32 14.09
N LEU A 138 -13.77 10.57 14.63
CA LEU A 138 -12.51 10.40 13.90
C LEU A 138 -12.30 8.94 13.46
N ILE A 139 -12.57 7.98 14.33
CA ILE A 139 -12.48 6.56 13.98
C ILE A 139 -13.53 6.18 12.93
N ASN A 140 -14.77 6.65 13.07
CA ASN A 140 -15.82 6.40 12.08
C ASN A 140 -15.44 6.94 10.69
N ILE A 141 -14.93 8.17 10.62
CA ILE A 141 -14.44 8.76 9.36
C ILE A 141 -13.26 7.96 8.78
N SER A 142 -12.35 7.49 9.64
CA SER A 142 -11.20 6.68 9.22
C SER A 142 -11.63 5.34 8.63
N ILE A 143 -12.60 4.66 9.27
CA ILE A 143 -13.17 3.40 8.76
C ILE A 143 -13.91 3.66 7.46
N HIS A 144 -14.77 4.68 7.40
CA HIS A 144 -15.50 5.04 6.19
C HIS A 144 -14.54 5.30 5.02
N THR A 145 -13.50 6.10 5.24
CA THR A 145 -12.48 6.39 4.23
C THR A 145 -11.76 5.12 3.78
N THR A 146 -11.45 4.22 4.70
CA THR A 146 -10.83 2.93 4.38
C THR A 146 -11.75 2.07 3.51
N VAL A 147 -13.05 2.00 3.83
CA VAL A 147 -14.05 1.28 3.02
C VAL A 147 -14.16 1.88 1.62
N VAL A 148 -14.17 3.21 1.48
CA VAL A 148 -14.20 3.88 0.17
C VAL A 148 -12.97 3.50 -0.68
N ILE A 149 -11.78 3.48 -0.08
CA ILE A 149 -10.55 3.07 -0.77
C ILE A 149 -10.61 1.59 -1.18
N LEU A 150 -11.05 0.72 -0.27
CA LEU A 150 -11.19 -0.72 -0.56
C LEU A 150 -12.21 -0.97 -1.67
N LEU A 151 -13.34 -0.27 -1.66
CA LEU A 151 -14.36 -0.33 -2.70
C LEU A 151 -13.79 0.12 -4.05
N PHE A 152 -13.04 1.22 -4.06
CA PHE A 152 -12.36 1.70 -5.28
C PHE A 152 -11.41 0.65 -5.85
N TYR A 153 -10.61 -0.01 -5.01
CA TYR A 153 -9.74 -1.10 -5.45
C TYR A 153 -10.53 -2.33 -5.93
N PHE A 154 -11.62 -2.67 -5.25
CA PHE A 154 -12.47 -3.81 -5.61
C PHE A 154 -13.14 -3.60 -6.97
N LEU A 155 -13.69 -2.41 -7.23
CA LEU A 155 -14.39 -2.09 -8.49
C LEU A 155 -13.47 -1.82 -9.67
N ARG A 156 -12.21 -1.47 -9.40
CA ARG A 156 -11.23 -1.19 -10.45
C ARG A 156 -10.60 -2.46 -11.02
N ASN A 157 -10.48 -3.51 -10.21
CA ASN A 157 -9.97 -4.83 -10.62
C ASN A 157 -11.01 -5.58 -11.45
#